data_AF-A0AB38NYJ7-F1
#
_entry.id   AF-A0AB38NYJ7-F1
#
_cell.length_a   1.000
_cell.length_b   1.000
_cell.length_c   1.000
_cell.angle_alpha   90.00
_cell.angle_beta   90.00
_cell.angle_gamma   90.00
#
_symmetry.space_group_name_H-M   'P 1'
#
loop_
_entity.id
_entity.type
_entity.pdbx_description
1 polymer ?
#
loop_
_entity_poly.entity_id
_entity_poly.type
_entity_poly.pdbx_seq_one_letter_code
_entity_poly.pdbx_strand_id
1 'polypeptide(L)' 'MSKLNKEPIRGLDDEEISLLIDALTALRAERGKAWNTAYDCALLENKRPPPLKMYGIGEIKRLARRLGARNTHWLD' A
#
# COMPACT_ATOMS: atom_id res chain seq x y z
N MET A 1 -16.90 9.56 22.40
CA MET A 1 -15.70 8.92 21.84
C MET A 1 -15.15 9.83 20.75
N SER A 2 -14.12 10.62 21.04
CA SER A 2 -13.48 11.48 20.05
C SER A 2 -12.80 10.60 19.02
N LYS A 3 -13.26 10.65 17.76
CA LYS A 3 -12.52 10.09 16.63
C LYS A 3 -11.21 10.86 16.60
N LEU A 4 -10.12 10.21 17.00
CA LEU A 4 -8.77 10.69 16.74
C LEU A 4 -8.65 10.82 15.23
N ASN A 5 -9.00 11.99 14.70
CA ASN A 5 -8.48 12.52 13.46
C ASN A 5 -6.98 12.63 13.69
N LYS A 6 -6.26 11.51 13.54
CA LYS A 6 -4.80 11.53 13.48
C LYS A 6 -4.51 12.37 12.25
N GLU A 7 -4.14 13.62 12.48
CA GLU A 7 -3.70 14.53 11.42
C GLU A 7 -2.81 13.75 10.45
N PRO A 8 -3.03 13.86 9.13
CA PRO A 8 -2.03 13.42 8.17
C PRO A 8 -0.73 14.11 8.58
N ILE A 9 0.35 13.32 8.59
CA ILE A 9 1.68 13.63 9.16
C ILE A 9 1.92 15.14 9.38
N ARG A 10 2.06 15.55 10.64
CA ARG A 10 2.12 16.96 11.04
C ARG A 10 3.14 17.75 10.19
N GLY A 11 2.70 18.85 9.58
CA GLY A 11 3.56 19.77 8.84
C GLY A 11 3.64 19.55 7.34
N LEU A 12 2.85 18.63 6.78
CA LEU A 12 2.72 18.50 5.33
C LEU A 12 1.57 19.35 4.78
N ASP A 13 1.78 19.97 3.62
CA ASP A 13 0.73 20.60 2.85
C ASP A 13 -0.06 19.61 1.98
N ASP A 14 -1.13 20.10 1.34
CA ASP A 14 -2.03 19.26 0.53
C ASP A 14 -1.32 18.66 -0.70
N GLU A 15 -0.34 19.37 -1.28
CA GLU A 15 0.42 18.90 -2.45
C GLU A 15 1.39 17.79 -2.05
N GLU A 16 2.09 17.95 -0.92
CA GLU A 16 2.96 16.93 -0.34
C GLU A 16 2.17 15.68 0.07
N ILE A 17 0.98 15.85 0.64
CA ILE A 17 0.08 14.73 0.97
C ILE A 17 -0.33 14.00 -0.31
N SER A 18 -0.71 14.73 -1.37
CA SER A 18 -1.07 14.13 -2.66
C SER A 18 0.09 13.33 -3.24
N LEU A 19 1.29 13.92 -3.28
CA LEU A 19 2.50 13.27 -3.78
C LEU A 19 2.82 11.99 -3.00
N LEU A 20 2.66 11.99 -1.68
CA LEU A 20 2.86 10.80 -0.86
C LEU A 20 1.82 9.71 -1.13
N ILE A 21 0.56 10.08 -1.36
CA ILE A 21 -0.49 9.12 -1.73
C ILE A 21 -0.14 8.47 -3.08
N ASP A 22 0.29 9.26 -4.06
CA ASP A 22 0.68 8.75 -5.38
C ASP A 22 1.91 7.83 -5.28
N ALA A 23 2.93 8.23 -4.51
CA ALA A 23 4.12 7.42 -4.28
C ALA A 23 3.78 6.10 -3.58
N LEU A 24 2.91 6.10 -2.57
CA LEU A 24 2.47 4.88 -1.89
C LEU A 24 1.61 3.99 -2.81
N THR A 25 0.84 4.60 -3.71
CA THR A 25 0.05 3.87 -4.72
C THR A 25 0.96 3.15 -5.71
N ALA A 26 1.95 3.86 -6.26
CA ALA A 26 2.96 3.28 -7.14
C ALA A 26 3.74 2.16 -6.43
N LEU A 27 4.19 2.39 -5.20
CA LEU A 27 4.88 1.39 -4.40
C LEU A 27 4.01 0.15 -4.15
N ARG A 28 2.70 0.32 -3.89
CA ARG A 28 1.78 -0.82 -3.78
C ARG A 28 1.73 -1.63 -5.07
N ALA A 29 1.65 -0.97 -6.22
CA ALA A 29 1.58 -1.64 -7.52
C ALA A 29 2.85 -2.46 -7.78
N GLU A 30 4.02 -1.89 -7.54
CA GLU A 30 5.31 -2.59 -7.68
C GLU A 30 5.40 -3.79 -6.74
N ARG A 31 5.04 -3.63 -5.46
CA ARG A 31 5.05 -4.72 -4.48
C ARG A 31 4.03 -5.80 -4.80
N GLY A 32 2.88 -5.42 -5.37
CA GLY A 32 1.88 -6.35 -5.89
C GLY A 32 2.42 -7.19 -7.05
N LYS A 33 3.09 -6.56 -8.02
CA LYS A 33 3.74 -7.27 -9.13
C LYS A 33 4.80 -8.25 -8.61
N ALA A 34 5.66 -7.82 -7.70
CA ALA A 34 6.68 -8.67 -7.10
C ALA A 34 6.09 -9.87 -6.33
N TRP A 35 4.96 -9.68 -5.64
CA TRP A 35 4.25 -10.77 -4.98
C TRP A 35 3.65 -11.74 -5.99
N ASN A 36 3.00 -11.24 -7.06
CA ASN A 36 2.46 -12.09 -8.12
C ASN A 36 3.55 -12.95 -8.74
N THR A 37 4.70 -12.37 -9.09
CA THR A 37 5.84 -13.13 -9.65
C THR A 37 6.31 -14.23 -8.70
N ALA A 38 6.47 -13.92 -7.41
CA ALA A 38 6.91 -14.93 -6.44
C ALA A 38 5.84 -16.00 -6.16
N TYR A 39 4.57 -15.62 -6.25
CA TYR A 39 3.45 -16.54 -6.15
C TYR A 39 3.44 -17.52 -7.32
N ASP A 40 3.59 -17.03 -8.54
CA ASP A 40 3.66 -17.84 -9.76
C ASP A 40 4.85 -18.80 -9.73
N CYS A 41 6.04 -18.33 -9.33
CA CYS A 41 7.21 -19.20 -9.15
C CYS A 41 6.96 -20.29 -8.11
N ALA A 42 6.33 -19.96 -6.96
CA ALA A 42 6.02 -20.95 -5.94
C ALA A 42 5.03 -22.02 -6.44
N LEU A 43 4.03 -21.62 -7.23
CA LEU A 43 3.10 -22.56 -7.85
C LEU A 43 3.80 -23.48 -8.86
N LEU A 44 4.68 -22.95 -9.71
CA LEU A 44 5.45 -23.75 -10.67
C LEU A 44 6.34 -24.79 -9.99
N GLU A 45 6.86 -24.46 -8.81
CA GLU A 45 7.70 -25.37 -8.01
C GLU A 45 6.90 -26.27 -7.05
N ASN A 46 5.56 -26.22 -7.10
CA ASN A 46 4.66 -26.92 -6.18
C ASN A 46 4.98 -26.65 -4.68
N LYS A 47 5.39 -25.42 -4.39
CA LYS A 47 5.70 -24.91 -3.06
C LYS A 47 4.58 -24.03 -2.54
N ARG A 48 4.58 -23.81 -1.22
CA ARG A 48 3.68 -22.86 -0.58
C ARG A 48 4.02 -21.42 -1.02
N PRO A 49 3.05 -20.64 -1.54
CA PRO A 49 3.32 -19.25 -1.91
C PRO A 49 3.63 -18.34 -0.72
N PRO A 50 4.39 -17.25 -0.94
CA PRO A 50 4.74 -16.32 0.12
C PRO A 50 3.52 -15.50 0.58
N PRO A 51 3.44 -15.13 1.88
CA PRO A 51 2.35 -14.31 2.38
C PRO A 51 2.45 -12.86 1.91
N LEU A 52 1.31 -12.23 1.59
CA LEU A 52 1.22 -10.81 1.20
C LEU A 52 1.88 -9.85 2.21
N LYS A 53 1.86 -10.20 3.50
CA LYS A 53 2.50 -9.41 4.58
C LYS A 53 4.01 -9.21 4.34
N MET A 54 4.69 -10.19 3.73
CA MET A 54 6.12 -10.09 3.42
C MET A 54 6.43 -8.97 2.42
N TYR A 55 5.43 -8.53 1.65
CA TYR A 55 5.54 -7.48 0.64
C TYR A 55 5.05 -6.12 1.13
N GLY A 56 4.64 -6.00 2.40
CA GLY A 56 4.24 -4.73 3.00
C GLY A 56 2.93 -4.13 2.44
N ILE A 57 2.17 -4.87 1.64
CA ILE A 57 0.98 -4.36 0.92
C ILE A 57 -0.07 -3.83 1.91
N GLY A 58 -0.25 -4.51 3.05
CA GLY A 58 -1.19 -4.08 4.08
C GLY A 58 -0.74 -2.78 4.77
N GLU A 59 0.56 -2.68 5.08
CA GLU A 59 1.20 -1.52 5.69
C GLU A 59 1.07 -0.29 4.79
N ILE A 60 1.37 -0.44 3.49
CA ILE A 60 1.24 0.63 2.48
C ILE A 60 -0.20 1.14 2.41
N LYS A 61 -1.18 0.24 2.30
CA LYS A 61 -2.60 0.62 2.28
C LYS A 61 -3.04 1.35 3.54
N ARG A 62 -2.56 0.92 4.71
CA ARG A 62 -2.87 1.60 5.99
C ARG A 62 -2.24 2.99 6.06
N LEU A 63 -1.02 3.16 5.57
CA LEU A 63 -0.33 4.46 5.56
C LEU A 63 -1.04 5.44 4.63
N ALA A 64 -1.33 5.06 3.40
CA ALA A 64 -2.04 5.92 2.46
C ALA A 64 -3.45 6.29 2.94
N ARG A 65 -4.18 5.35 3.56
CA ARG A 65 -5.49 5.66 4.20
C ARG A 65 -5.37 6.71 5.31
N ARG A 66 -4.28 6.70 6.08
CA ARG A 66 -4.03 7.73 7.11
C ARG A 66 -3.73 9.09 6.49
N LEU A 67 -3.24 9.13 5.26
CA LEU A 67 -3.00 10.36 4.50
C LEU A 67 -4.26 10.87 3.77
N GLY A 68 -5.36 10.10 3.78
CA GLY A 68 -6.61 10.51 3.11
C GLY A 68 -6.91 9.77 1.80
N ALA A 69 -6.06 8.80 1.40
CA ALA A 69 -6.29 8.01 0.20
C ALA A 69 -7.61 7.21 0.27
N ARG A 70 -8.48 7.42 -0.72
CA ARG A 70 -9.74 6.69 -0.92
C ARG A 70 -9.54 5.39 -1.69
N ASN A 71 -10.53 4.51 -1.66
CA ASN A 71 -10.48 3.22 -2.36
C ASN A 71 -10.25 3.35 -3.89
N THR A 72 -10.65 4.48 -4.48
CA THR A 72 -10.46 4.80 -5.91
C THR A 72 -8.99 4.91 -6.32
N HIS A 73 -8.08 5.24 -5.39
CA HIS A 73 -6.65 5.35 -5.68
C HIS A 73 -5.96 3.98 -5.82
N TRP A 74 -6.65 2.87 -5.56
CA TRP A 74 -6.08 1.52 -5.64
C TRP A 74 -6.58 0.71 -6.83
N LEU A 75 -7.37 1.33 -7.70
CA LEU A 75 -7.88 0.70 -8.92
C LEU A 75 -6.75 0.70 -9.96
N ASP A 76 -6.08 -0.44 -10.05
CA ASP A 76 -5.54 -0.95 -11.32
C ASP A 76 -6.71 -1.61 -12.08
#